data_AF-F5B6X9-F1
#
_entry.id   AF-F5B6X9-F1
#
_cell.length_a   1.000
_cell.length_b   1.000
_cell.length_c   1.000
_cell.angle_alpha   90.00
_cell.angle_beta   90.00
_cell.angle_gamma   90.00
#
_symmetry.space_group_name_H-M   'P 1'
#
loop_
_entity.id
_entity.type
_entity.pdbx_description
1 polymer ?
#
loop_
_entity_poly.entity_id
_entity_poly.type
_entity_poly.pdbx_seq_one_letter_code
_entity_poly.pdbx_strand_id
1 'polypeptide(L)'
;PFGAMYELEIYPVVRRCTGLHPGLYHYNPLDHQLEKLDAPETEIAVLIADAHHSSGDQGVPQVLLVITARFGRLFRKYRSLAYALVLKHVGVL
;
A
#
# COMPACT_ATOMS: atom_id res chain seq x y z
N PRO A 1 -3.58 -22.82 14.32
CA PRO A 1 -2.54 -22.08 13.57
C PRO A 1 -3.18 -21.20 12.49
N PHE A 2 -3.56 -19.98 12.87
CA PHE A 2 -4.12 -18.95 11.98
C PHE A 2 -3.15 -17.76 12.02
N GLY A 3 -2.86 -17.13 10.88
CA GLY A 3 -2.28 -15.78 10.91
C GLY A 3 -0.83 -15.59 10.47
N ALA A 4 -0.30 -16.40 9.56
CA ALA A 4 0.99 -16.13 8.92
C ALA A 4 0.87 -16.19 7.39
N MET A 5 -0.10 -15.46 6.82
CA MET A 5 -0.29 -15.46 5.36
C MET A 5 0.31 -14.25 4.63
N TYR A 6 0.91 -13.30 5.36
CA TYR A 6 1.53 -12.11 4.77
C TYR A 6 0.64 -11.49 3.69
N GLU A 7 -0.66 -11.39 3.98
CA GLU A 7 -1.64 -11.00 2.97
C GLU A 7 -1.50 -9.53 2.55
N LEU A 8 -0.84 -8.73 3.40
CA LEU A 8 -0.66 -7.30 3.20
C LEU A 8 0.56 -7.04 2.33
N GLU A 9 0.33 -6.28 1.29
CA GLU A 9 1.38 -5.75 0.43
C GLU A 9 1.40 -4.23 0.55
N ILE A 10 2.62 -3.69 0.60
CA ILE A 10 2.85 -2.25 0.74
C ILE A 10 3.33 -1.74 -0.60
N TYR A 11 2.64 -0.72 -1.10
CA TYR A 11 2.97 -0.05 -2.35
C TYR A 11 3.26 1.43 -2.07
N PRO A 12 4.54 1.82 -1.91
CA PRO A 12 4.91 3.23 -1.79
C PRO A 12 4.69 3.97 -3.11
N VAL A 13 3.84 5.01 -3.07
CA VAL A 13 3.69 6.00 -4.12
C VAL A 13 4.58 7.18 -3.76
N VAL A 14 5.71 7.31 -4.45
CA VAL A 14 6.76 8.30 -4.14
C VAL A 14 6.59 9.52 -5.04
N ARG A 15 6.34 10.68 -4.42
CA ARG A 15 6.41 12.00 -5.09
C ARG A 15 7.77 12.64 -4.89
N ARG A 16 8.29 12.63 -3.66
CA ARG A 16 9.58 13.22 -3.29
C ARG A 16 10.22 12.41 -2.17
N CYS A 17 11.33 11.75 -2.46
CA CYS A 17 12.12 11.04 -1.47
C CYS A 17 13.59 11.05 -1.89
N THR A 18 14.50 11.41 -0.98
CA THR A 18 15.94 11.41 -1.28
C THR A 18 16.39 9.96 -1.50
N GLY A 19 17.02 9.68 -2.64
CA GLY A 19 17.49 8.33 -2.99
C GLY A 19 16.46 7.47 -3.73
N LEU A 20 15.25 7.97 -3.97
CA LEU A 20 14.23 7.30 -4.79
C LEU A 20 13.69 8.24 -5.87
N HIS A 21 13.56 7.73 -7.09
CA HIS A 21 12.87 8.45 -8.15
C HIS A 21 11.36 8.49 -7.86
N PRO A 22 10.64 9.51 -8.35
CA PRO A 22 9.19 9.50 -8.31
C PRO A 22 8.64 8.27 -9.06
N GLY A 23 7.59 7.68 -8.51
CA GLY A 23 7.03 6.44 -9.06
C GLY A 23 6.17 5.65 -8.08
N LEU A 24 5.56 4.59 -8.59
CA LEU A 24 4.94 3.53 -7.81
C LEU A 24 5.97 2.43 -7.55
N TYR A 25 6.02 1.95 -6.31
CA TYR A 25 6.91 0.87 -5.89
C TYR A 25 6.11 -0.25 -5.23
N HIS A 26 6.62 -1.47 -5.29
CA HIS A 26 6.21 -2.60 -4.46
C HIS A 26 7.32 -2.88 -3.45
N TYR A 27 6.95 -3.03 -2.17
CA TYR A 27 7.89 -3.44 -1.13
C TYR A 27 7.99 -4.97 -1.09
N ASN A 28 9.18 -5.49 -1.36
CA ASN A 28 9.52 -6.89 -1.16
C ASN A 28 10.03 -7.08 0.29
N PRO A 29 9.25 -7.73 1.18
CA PRO A 29 9.60 -7.87 2.59
C PRO A 29 10.69 -8.91 2.86
N LEU A 30 10.94 -9.84 1.92
CA LEU A 30 11.94 -10.90 2.11
C LEU A 30 13.36 -10.35 1.94
N ASP A 31 13.55 -9.53 0.90
CA ASP A 31 14.85 -8.95 0.57
C ASP A 31 15.01 -7.51 1.08
N HIS A 32 13.96 -6.95 1.70
CA HIS A 32 13.89 -5.56 2.16
C HIS A 32 14.20 -4.56 1.04
N GLN A 33 13.50 -4.71 -0.09
CA GLN A 33 13.76 -3.94 -1.31
C GLN A 33 12.50 -3.26 -1.84
N LEU A 34 12.71 -2.19 -2.61
CA LEU A 34 11.67 -1.51 -3.35
C LEU A 34 11.83 -1.79 -4.83
N GLU A 35 10.82 -2.42 -5.41
CA GLU A 35 10.74 -2.74 -6.83
C GLU A 35 9.89 -1.68 -7.51
N LYS A 36 10.48 -0.91 -8.44
CA LYS A 36 9.72 0.11 -9.18
C LYS A 36 8.76 -0.59 -10.13
N LEU A 37 7.49 -0.19 -10.07
CA LEU A 37 6.45 -0.66 -10.99
C LEU A 37 6.29 0.31 -12.14
N ASP A 38 5.95 -0.24 -13.31
CA ASP A 38 5.53 0.57 -14.44
C ASP A 38 4.07 0.98 -14.22
N ALA A 39 3.87 2.27 -14.00
CA ALA A 39 2.56 2.85 -13.72
C ALA A 39 2.48 4.23 -14.40
N PRO A 40 1.34 4.57 -15.05
CA PRO A 40 1.18 5.87 -15.66
C PRO A 40 1.33 7.00 -14.65
N GLU A 41 2.08 8.05 -15.02
CA GLU A 41 2.26 9.24 -14.16
C GLU A 41 0.92 9.89 -13.79
N THR A 42 -0.08 9.80 -14.69
CA THR A 42 -1.44 10.30 -14.44
C THR A 42 -2.13 9.56 -13.29
N GLU A 43 -1.97 8.25 -13.18
CA GLU A 43 -2.56 7.46 -12.09
C GLU A 43 -1.86 7.74 -10.76
N ILE A 44 -0.53 7.88 -10.79
CA ILE A 44 0.27 8.28 -9.61
C ILE A 44 -0.17 9.67 -9.12
N ALA A 45 -0.38 10.62 -10.03
CA ALA A 45 -0.82 11.96 -9.69
C ALA A 45 -2.22 11.99 -9.04
N VAL A 46 -3.15 11.16 -9.54
CA VAL A 46 -4.49 11.01 -8.96
C VAL A 46 -4.41 10.49 -7.52
N LEU A 47 -3.62 9.43 -7.27
CA LEU A 47 -3.46 8.88 -5.91
C LEU A 47 -2.91 9.92 -4.92
N ILE A 48 -1.95 10.73 -5.35
CA ILE A 48 -1.37 11.80 -4.53
C ILE A 48 -2.39 12.92 -4.28
N ALA A 49 -3.18 13.30 -5.28
CA ALA A 49 -4.21 14.33 -5.15
C ALA A 49 -5.33 13.90 -4.19
N ASP A 50 -5.78 12.65 -4.31
CA ASP A 50 -6.79 12.07 -3.41
C ASP A 50 -6.30 12.02 -1.96
N ALA A 51 -5.04 11.63 -1.75
CA ALA A 51 -4.43 11.61 -0.43
C ALA A 51 -4.24 13.01 0.16
N HIS A 52 -3.87 14.00 -0.65
CA HIS A 52 -3.80 15.40 -0.24
C HIS A 52 -5.16 15.89 0.26
N HIS A 53 -6.22 15.66 -0.52
CA HIS A 53 -7.55 16.10 -0.16
C HIS A 53 -8.08 15.41 1.09
N SER A 54 -7.84 14.10 1.20
CA SER A 54 -8.24 13.29 2.37
C SER A 54 -7.52 13.71 3.66
N SER A 55 -6.38 14.38 3.54
CA SER A 55 -5.59 14.91 4.67
C SER A 55 -6.02 16.32 5.07
N GLY A 56 -7.17 16.82 4.60
CA GLY A 56 -7.68 18.17 4.88
C GLY A 56 -6.82 19.27 4.24
N ASP A 57 -6.27 18.98 3.06
CA ASP A 57 -5.36 19.85 2.30
C ASP A 57 -4.13 20.31 3.11
N GLN A 58 -3.73 19.54 4.13
CA GLN A 58 -2.56 19.80 4.96
C GLN A 58 -1.27 19.31 4.29
N GLY A 59 -0.93 19.93 3.17
CA GLY A 59 0.33 19.71 2.46
C GLY A 59 0.36 18.44 1.61
N VAL A 60 0.97 18.54 0.44
CA VAL A 60 0.99 17.43 -0.53
C VAL A 60 1.93 16.31 -0.03
N PRO A 61 1.45 15.04 0.07
CA PRO A 61 2.25 13.93 0.55
C PRO A 61 3.57 13.78 -0.21
N GLN A 62 4.65 13.49 0.52
CA GLN A 62 5.95 13.18 -0.08
C GLN A 62 5.99 11.72 -0.54
N VAL A 63 5.46 10.83 0.29
CA VAL A 63 5.27 9.41 0.05
C VAL A 63 3.89 9.04 0.58
N LEU A 64 3.11 8.32 -0.22
CA LEU A 64 1.84 7.72 0.18
C LEU A 64 2.03 6.21 0.24
N LEU A 65 1.77 5.60 1.40
CA LEU A 65 1.82 4.14 1.55
C LEU A 65 0.45 3.55 1.26
N VAL A 66 0.32 2.84 0.14
CA VAL A 66 -0.91 2.12 -0.20
C VAL A 66 -0.79 0.70 0.33
N ILE A 67 -1.65 0.35 1.29
CA ILE A 67 -1.71 -0.99 1.86
C ILE A 67 -2.81 -1.76 1.13
N THR A 68 -2.45 -2.88 0.51
CA THR A 68 -3.39 -3.76 -0.19
C THR A 68 -3.40 -5.13 0.46
N ALA A 69 -4.44 -5.92 0.21
CA ALA A 69 -4.49 -7.31 0.63
C ALA A 69 -4.77 -8.24 -0.56
N ARG A 70 -3.95 -9.29 -0.76
CA ARG A 70 -4.21 -10.31 -1.80
C ARG A 70 -5.28 -11.31 -1.34
N PHE A 71 -6.56 -10.94 -1.52
CA PHE A 71 -7.71 -11.74 -1.08
C PHE A 71 -7.84 -13.13 -1.71
N GLY A 72 -7.18 -13.39 -2.85
CA GLY A 72 -7.19 -14.69 -3.53
C GLY A 72 -6.65 -15.86 -2.68
N ARG A 73 -5.84 -15.59 -1.66
CA ARG A 73 -5.38 -16.60 -0.68
C ARG A 73 -6.28 -16.74 0.54
N LEU A 74 -7.04 -15.70 0.91
CA LEU A 74 -7.89 -15.66 2.11
C LEU A 74 -9.27 -16.33 1.93
N PHE A 75 -9.84 -16.27 0.72
CA PHE A 75 -11.24 -16.65 0.50
C PHE A 75 -11.55 -18.16 0.53
N ARG A 76 -10.53 -19.04 0.57
CA ARG A 76 -10.76 -20.49 0.75
C ARG A 76 -11.13 -20.90 2.18
N LYS A 77 -10.87 -20.05 3.19
CA LYS A 77 -11.00 -20.45 4.60
C LYS A 77 -11.89 -19.56 5.48
N TYR A 78 -12.11 -18.28 5.16
CA TYR A 78 -12.87 -17.36 6.01
C TYR A 78 -13.70 -16.36 5.20
N ARG A 79 -14.97 -16.66 4.97
CA ARG A 79 -15.89 -15.81 4.17
C ARG A 79 -16.23 -14.46 4.82
N SER A 80 -16.55 -14.42 6.12
CA SER A 80 -17.21 -13.25 6.74
C SER A 80 -16.36 -12.45 7.74
N LEU A 81 -15.19 -12.96 8.17
CA LEU A 81 -14.33 -12.30 9.17
C LEU A 81 -13.02 -11.70 8.60
N ALA A 82 -12.69 -11.96 7.34
CA ALA A 82 -11.41 -11.59 6.74
C ALA A 82 -11.23 -10.07 6.64
N TYR A 83 -12.30 -9.32 6.34
CA TYR A 83 -12.25 -7.86 6.21
C TYR A 83 -11.96 -7.16 7.55
N ALA A 84 -12.57 -7.64 8.65
CA ALA A 84 -12.32 -7.10 9.99
C ALA A 84 -10.89 -7.40 10.49
N LEU A 85 -10.30 -8.52 10.07
CA LEU A 85 -8.90 -8.85 10.37
C LEU A 85 -7.92 -7.99 9.55
N VAL A 86 -8.18 -7.80 8.26
CA VAL A 86 -7.37 -6.90 7.42
C VAL A 86 -7.38 -5.47 7.96
N LEU A 87 -8.55 -4.94 8.36
CA LEU A 87 -8.64 -3.61 8.98
C LEU A 87 -7.90 -3.52 10.32
N LYS A 88 -7.94 -4.57 11.14
CA LYS A 88 -7.14 -4.63 12.38
C LYS A 88 -5.64 -4.68 12.09
N HIS A 89 -5.20 -5.38 11.04
CA HIS A 89 -3.80 -5.44 10.65
C HIS A 89 -3.30 -4.10 10.08
N VAL A 90 -4.12 -3.39 9.30
CA VAL A 90 -3.82 -2.02 8.84
C VAL A 90 -3.65 -1.06 10.03
N GLY A 91 -4.46 -1.21 11.09
CA GLY A 91 -4.37 -0.34 12.27
C GLY A 91 -3.20 -0.63 13.23
N VAL A 92 -2.51 -1.77 13.09
CA VAL A 92 -1.34 -2.13 13.93
C VAL A 92 0.00 -1.87 13.20
N LEU A 93 -0.05 -1.63 11.89
CA LEU A 93 1.12 -1.35 11.06
C LEU A 93 1.69 0.05 11.29
#